data_AF-A0A0C2FPI9-F1
#
_entry.id   AF-A0A0C2FPI9-F1
#
_cell.length_a   1.000
_cell.length_b   1.000
_cell.length_c   1.000
_cell.angle_alpha   90.00
_cell.angle_beta   90.00
_cell.angle_gamma   90.00
#
_symmetry.space_group_name_H-M   'P 1'
#
loop_
_entity.id
_entity.type
_entity.pdbx_description
1 polymer ?
#
loop_
_entity_poly.entity_id
_entity_poly.type
_entity_poly.pdbx_seq_one_letter_code
_entity_poly.pdbx_strand_id
1 'polypeptide(L)'
;MSGTQGKVIICKAAVAWKAKDPLSIETVEVAPPQDHEVRVKILYTAVCHTDVYTLDGHDPEGLFPVILGHEGAGVVESVGEGVTDFKPGDHVIPLYVPQCKECEYCKNPKTNLCQKIRVPQGNGVMPNGTSRFTCQGKQLFHFMGCSTFAEYTVVADISLCKINPEAPLDKVCLLGCGISTGYGAVVNTCKVEPGSTVAVWGLGAVGLAVIMGAKAVGAKRIVAIDLLESKYEAARQFGATDCVNPKSVPEGTSFQAWLVEHFDGGFDYTFECIGNVHTMESLFLFQRQALEAAHKGWGVSCIIGVAAAGQEISTRPFQLVTGRTWKGSAFGGWKSVDSVPKLVDDYMAKKIKIDEFITHHFKFADINSALSVLHKGESLRSVISFLSQMAASVEDVVASVLEAIHSQNLDGDEAKASRIKEEANQFFKDQAYDVAIELYTMAIEHHPTAVLYGNRSMAYLKKELYGSALEDANNAIAIDPSYMKGYYRRATANMALARFKKALADYAAVVRTHPNDADARRKHDECQKIVRRIAFEKAISVDHDKKSISESIDLSTMSEFCWIFTPISKNSPHWWKLMCLPNNVSQFVVIFMANFTISAIFLISMDSPRKQIPM
;
A
#
# COMPACT_ATOMS: atom_id res chain seq x y z
N MET A 1 -9.25 23.14 27.18
CA MET A 1 -7.93 22.64 27.60
C MET A 1 -7.95 21.13 27.44
N SER A 2 -6.95 20.51 26.82
CA SER A 2 -6.88 19.05 26.70
C SER A 2 -6.75 18.43 28.10
N GLY A 3 -7.34 17.26 28.34
CA GLY A 3 -7.25 16.58 29.65
C GLY A 3 -5.82 16.18 30.06
N THR A 4 -4.89 16.23 29.11
CA THR A 4 -3.49 15.77 29.17
C THR A 4 -2.46 16.89 29.37
N GLN A 5 -2.87 18.16 29.35
CA GLN A 5 -1.96 19.31 29.52
C GLN A 5 -1.20 19.24 30.86
N GLY A 6 0.12 19.43 30.81
CA GLY A 6 1.00 19.41 31.99
C GLY A 6 1.20 18.03 32.64
N LYS A 7 0.63 16.96 32.05
CA LYS A 7 0.74 15.59 32.55
C LYS A 7 1.62 14.74 31.65
N VAL A 8 2.21 13.69 32.21
CA VAL A 8 2.83 12.62 31.43
C VAL A 8 1.74 11.92 30.60
N ILE A 9 2.03 11.64 29.34
CA ILE A 9 1.17 10.83 28.46
C ILE A 9 1.77 9.43 28.36
N ILE A 10 0.93 8.41 28.52
CA ILE A 10 1.28 7.03 28.24
C ILE A 10 0.75 6.70 26.84
N CYS A 11 1.64 6.33 25.91
CA CYS A 11 1.25 6.04 24.53
C CYS A 11 2.14 4.97 23.89
N LYS A 12 1.81 4.56 22.65
CA LYS A 12 2.61 3.63 21.87
C LYS A 12 3.76 4.33 21.14
N ALA A 13 4.90 3.65 21.11
CA ALA A 13 6.07 4.04 20.32
C ALA A 13 6.84 2.81 19.81
N ALA A 14 7.60 2.98 18.73
CA ALA A 14 8.45 1.95 18.15
C ALA A 14 9.87 2.24 18.60
N VAL A 15 10.33 1.47 19.57
CA VAL A 15 11.62 1.64 20.25
C VAL A 15 12.66 0.75 19.58
N ALA A 16 13.75 1.37 19.13
CA ALA A 16 14.95 0.66 18.74
C ALA A 16 15.81 0.44 20.00
N TRP A 17 15.81 -0.77 20.54
CA TRP A 17 16.55 -1.08 21.77
C TRP A 17 18.06 -1.19 21.56
N LYS A 18 18.48 -1.66 20.39
CA LYS A 18 19.88 -1.76 19.95
C LYS A 18 19.93 -1.81 18.43
N ALA A 19 21.09 -1.54 17.85
CA ALA A 19 21.29 -1.62 16.40
C ALA A 19 21.01 -3.03 15.86
N LYS A 20 20.50 -3.08 14.62
CA LYS A 20 20.17 -4.26 13.78
C LYS A 20 19.02 -5.13 14.27
N ASP A 21 18.47 -4.84 15.45
CA ASP A 21 17.26 -5.51 15.91
C ASP A 21 16.01 -4.84 15.34
N PRO A 22 14.92 -5.59 15.12
CA PRO A 22 13.63 -5.00 14.78
C PRO A 22 13.16 -4.00 15.84
N LEU A 23 12.34 -3.03 15.43
CA LEU A 23 11.72 -2.10 16.37
C LEU A 23 10.72 -2.84 17.26
N SER A 24 10.73 -2.56 18.56
CA SER A 24 9.73 -3.06 19.50
C SER A 24 8.60 -2.05 19.67
N ILE A 25 7.35 -2.48 19.53
CA ILE A 25 6.19 -1.62 19.85
C ILE A 25 5.97 -1.64 21.36
N GLU A 26 6.41 -0.58 22.02
CA GLU A 26 6.36 -0.44 23.48
C GLU A 26 5.27 0.55 23.90
N THR A 27 4.84 0.43 25.15
CA THR A 27 4.14 1.51 25.84
C THR A 27 5.17 2.40 26.52
N VAL A 28 5.20 3.68 26.16
CA VAL A 28 6.19 4.67 26.65
C VAL A 28 5.52 5.80 27.41
N GLU A 29 6.28 6.43 28.29
CA GLU A 29 5.91 7.65 29.00
C GLU A 29 6.53 8.86 28.29
N VAL A 30 5.68 9.80 27.87
CA VAL A 30 6.06 11.05 27.22
C VAL A 30 5.82 12.20 28.20
N ALA A 31 6.90 12.78 28.71
CA ALA A 31 6.86 13.92 29.62
C ALA A 31 6.15 15.14 28.99
N PRO A 32 5.56 16.04 29.78
CA PRO A 32 5.03 17.30 29.27
C PRO A 32 6.16 18.18 28.67
N PRO A 33 5.82 19.06 27.71
CA PRO A 33 6.80 19.99 27.16
C PRO A 33 7.25 21.00 28.22
N GLN A 34 8.55 21.31 28.25
CA GLN A 34 9.13 22.35 29.09
C GLN A 34 9.30 23.66 28.30
N ASP A 35 10.04 24.62 28.86
CA ASP A 35 10.36 25.90 28.21
C ASP A 35 10.86 25.72 26.76
N HIS A 36 10.26 26.46 25.84
CA HIS A 36 10.51 26.42 24.40
C HIS A 36 10.33 25.04 23.73
N GLU A 37 9.46 24.19 24.30
CA GLU A 37 9.12 22.88 23.75
C GLU A 37 7.64 22.76 23.40
N VAL A 38 7.35 21.92 22.41
CA VAL A 38 6.00 21.64 21.93
C VAL A 38 5.79 20.14 21.91
N ARG A 39 4.68 19.68 22.52
CA ARG A 39 4.26 18.29 22.42
C ARG A 39 3.26 18.13 21.28
N VAL A 40 3.57 17.23 20.37
CA VAL A 40 2.83 17.00 19.13
C VAL A 40 2.23 15.61 19.16
N LYS A 41 0.94 15.52 18.85
CA LYS A 41 0.24 14.28 18.55
C LYS A 41 0.51 13.92 17.09
N ILE A 42 1.34 12.90 16.84
CA ILE A 42 1.68 12.46 15.48
C ILE A 42 0.52 11.61 14.94
N LEU A 43 0.03 11.98 13.77
CA LEU A 43 -1.05 11.24 13.09
C LEU A 43 -0.51 10.37 11.98
N TYR A 44 0.51 10.86 11.30
CA TYR A 44 1.19 10.15 10.22
C TYR A 44 2.69 10.35 10.30
N THR A 45 3.43 9.30 9.99
CA THR A 45 4.89 9.34 9.86
C THR A 45 5.31 8.50 8.67
N ALA A 46 6.40 8.83 8.01
CA ALA A 46 6.95 8.06 6.91
C ALA A 46 8.30 7.45 7.29
N VAL A 47 8.62 6.34 6.64
CA VAL A 47 9.91 5.67 6.81
C VAL A 47 10.87 6.11 5.70
N CYS A 48 12.08 6.49 6.09
CA CYS A 48 13.15 6.88 5.20
C CYS A 48 14.42 6.05 5.45
N HIS A 49 15.33 6.04 4.46
CA HIS A 49 16.60 5.32 4.56
C HIS A 49 17.48 5.85 5.69
N THR A 50 17.31 7.12 6.09
CA THR A 50 18.04 7.67 7.25
C THR A 50 17.67 6.95 8.55
N ASP A 51 16.40 6.61 8.76
CA ASP A 51 15.97 5.87 9.95
C ASP A 51 16.57 4.45 9.98
N VAL A 52 16.54 3.79 8.81
CA VAL A 52 17.17 2.48 8.59
C VAL A 52 18.67 2.52 8.82
N TYR A 53 19.35 3.54 8.31
CA TYR A 53 20.79 3.68 8.38
C TYR A 53 21.29 3.76 9.83
N THR A 54 20.56 4.51 10.67
CA THR A 54 20.80 4.52 12.11
C THR A 54 20.43 3.19 12.74
N LEU A 55 19.27 2.60 12.42
CA LEU A 55 18.84 1.30 12.94
C LEU A 55 19.86 0.18 12.66
N ASP A 56 20.45 0.14 11.46
CA ASP A 56 21.45 -0.85 11.06
C ASP A 56 22.82 -0.64 11.74
N GLY A 57 22.98 0.46 12.49
CA GLY A 57 24.19 0.78 13.24
C GLY A 57 25.32 1.33 12.37
N HIS A 58 24.98 1.90 11.21
CA HIS A 58 25.96 2.54 10.33
C HIS A 58 26.18 4.02 10.69
N ASP A 59 25.20 4.65 11.35
CA ASP A 59 25.27 6.03 11.83
C ASP A 59 26.26 6.19 12.99
N PRO A 60 27.32 7.01 12.85
CA PRO A 60 28.28 7.25 13.92
C PRO A 60 27.69 8.08 15.08
N GLU A 61 26.59 8.79 14.85
CA GLU A 61 25.83 9.51 15.89
C GLU A 61 24.69 8.65 16.45
N GLY A 62 24.54 7.40 16.01
CA GLY A 62 23.48 6.50 16.44
C GLY A 62 23.57 6.16 17.93
N LEU A 63 22.53 6.54 18.69
CA LEU A 63 22.37 6.23 20.11
C LEU A 63 21.22 5.24 20.32
N PHE A 64 21.36 4.34 21.29
CA PHE A 64 20.33 3.36 21.66
C PHE A 64 20.23 3.27 23.19
N PRO A 65 19.03 3.05 23.77
CA PRO A 65 17.75 2.85 23.09
C PRO A 65 17.11 4.18 22.63
N VAL A 66 16.43 4.18 21.48
CA VAL A 66 15.97 5.41 20.81
C VAL A 66 14.60 5.22 20.15
N ILE A 67 13.82 6.30 20.05
CA ILE A 67 12.64 6.38 19.17
C ILE A 67 13.06 7.10 17.89
N LEU A 68 13.08 6.38 16.77
CA LEU A 68 13.44 6.90 15.44
C LEU A 68 12.30 7.72 14.81
N GLY A 69 12.44 8.05 13.52
CA GLY A 69 11.45 8.77 12.74
C GLY A 69 11.70 10.27 12.71
N HIS A 70 11.71 10.84 11.51
CA HIS A 70 11.91 12.28 11.29
C HIS A 70 11.02 12.87 10.17
N GLU A 71 10.22 12.05 9.48
CA GLU A 71 9.24 12.49 8.47
C GLU A 71 7.82 12.36 9.06
N GLY A 72 7.35 13.33 9.84
CA GLY A 72 6.05 13.25 10.53
C GLY A 72 5.14 14.45 10.30
N ALA A 73 3.83 14.26 10.46
CA ALA A 73 2.84 15.31 10.51
C ALA A 73 1.79 15.02 11.58
N GLY A 74 1.35 16.06 12.26
CA GLY A 74 0.49 15.92 13.42
C GLY A 74 -0.17 17.22 13.86
N VAL A 75 -0.69 17.19 15.07
CA VAL A 75 -1.41 18.30 15.69
C VAL A 75 -0.77 18.63 17.03
N VAL A 76 -0.59 19.91 17.33
CA VAL A 76 -0.09 20.35 18.63
C VAL A 76 -1.07 19.92 19.72
N GLU A 77 -0.57 19.19 20.72
CA GLU A 77 -1.35 18.79 21.89
C GLU A 77 -1.21 19.83 23.01
N SER A 78 0.02 20.19 23.36
CA SER A 78 0.33 21.22 24.34
C SER A 78 1.65 21.91 24.03
N VAL A 79 1.83 23.09 24.61
CA VAL A 79 3.04 23.91 24.50
C VAL A 79 3.59 24.17 25.89
N GLY A 80 4.90 24.25 26.02
CA GLY A 80 5.55 24.64 27.27
C GLY A 80 5.66 26.16 27.42
N GLU A 81 6.39 26.59 28.45
CA GLU A 81 6.67 28.01 28.71
C GLU A 81 7.46 28.64 27.54
N GLY A 82 7.38 29.96 27.35
CA GLY A 82 8.13 30.66 26.30
C GLY A 82 7.63 30.48 24.85
N VAL A 83 6.84 29.44 24.57
CA VAL A 83 6.29 29.19 23.24
C VAL A 83 5.14 30.15 22.93
N THR A 84 5.29 30.93 21.86
CA THR A 84 4.29 31.93 21.43
C THR A 84 3.71 31.66 20.04
N ASP A 85 4.44 30.96 19.18
CA ASP A 85 4.05 30.74 17.77
C ASP A 85 3.05 29.59 17.59
N PHE A 86 2.81 28.76 18.62
CA PHE A 86 1.98 27.56 18.56
C PHE A 86 0.89 27.55 19.62
N LYS A 87 -0.24 26.92 19.29
CA LYS A 87 -1.31 26.61 20.25
C LYS A 87 -1.84 25.18 20.02
N PRO A 88 -2.45 24.54 21.03
CA PRO A 88 -3.16 23.28 20.85
C PRO A 88 -4.13 23.32 19.67
N GLY A 89 -4.12 22.27 18.85
CA GLY A 89 -4.94 22.15 17.64
C GLY A 89 -4.28 22.63 16.35
N ASP A 90 -3.13 23.31 16.41
CA ASP A 90 -2.40 23.69 15.19
C ASP A 90 -1.84 22.45 14.46
N HIS A 91 -2.00 22.40 13.13
CA HIS A 91 -1.40 21.36 12.29
C HIS A 91 0.07 21.70 12.02
N VAL A 92 0.94 20.70 12.19
CA VAL A 92 2.39 20.92 12.22
C VAL A 92 3.19 19.78 11.60
N ILE A 93 4.40 20.12 11.14
CA ILE A 93 5.44 19.18 10.68
C ILE A 93 6.71 19.43 11.51
N PRO A 94 7.21 18.42 12.27
CA PRO A 94 8.54 18.47 12.90
C PRO A 94 9.66 18.54 11.87
N LEU A 95 10.73 19.25 12.20
CA LEU A 95 11.83 19.60 11.31
C LEU A 95 13.17 19.25 11.95
N TYR A 96 13.90 18.32 11.32
CA TYR A 96 15.23 17.95 11.77
C TYR A 96 16.29 19.04 11.55
N VAL A 97 16.06 19.96 10.60
CA VAL A 97 16.85 21.19 10.48
C VAL A 97 16.10 22.30 11.22
N PRO A 98 16.57 22.78 12.38
CA PRO A 98 15.91 23.87 13.11
C PRO A 98 16.08 25.21 12.39
N GLN A 99 15.27 26.20 12.77
CA GLN A 99 15.43 27.58 12.33
C GLN A 99 15.12 28.56 13.48
N CYS A 100 16.13 28.93 14.27
CA CYS A 100 15.94 29.85 15.40
C CYS A 100 15.83 31.33 15.03
N LYS A 101 16.08 31.71 13.76
CA LYS A 101 16.04 33.10 13.24
C LYS A 101 17.04 34.10 13.85
N GLU A 102 17.77 33.71 14.90
CA GLU A 102 18.63 34.63 15.66
C GLU A 102 20.13 34.36 15.53
N CYS A 103 20.55 33.11 15.33
CA CYS A 103 21.96 32.77 15.19
C CYS A 103 22.55 33.29 13.88
N GLU A 104 23.88 33.41 13.80
CA GLU A 104 24.59 33.88 12.61
C GLU A 104 24.19 33.09 11.35
N TYR A 105 24.10 31.77 11.45
CA TYR A 105 23.68 30.88 10.36
C TYR A 105 22.24 31.15 9.90
N CYS A 106 21.32 31.42 10.83
CA CYS A 106 19.94 31.75 10.49
C CYS A 106 19.83 33.11 9.80
N LYS A 107 20.63 34.10 10.25
CA LYS A 107 20.69 35.44 9.66
C LYS A 107 21.41 35.48 8.31
N ASN A 108 22.29 34.51 8.05
CA ASN A 108 23.05 34.43 6.80
C ASN A 108 22.20 33.80 5.67
N PRO A 109 22.03 34.47 4.50
CA PRO A 109 21.26 33.93 3.38
C PRO A 109 21.96 32.78 2.65
N LYS A 110 23.24 32.50 2.92
CA LYS A 110 24.04 31.48 2.22
C LYS A 110 23.90 30.07 2.80
N THR A 111 23.17 29.89 3.89
CA THR A 111 23.06 28.59 4.58
C THR A 111 21.73 28.45 5.29
N ASN A 112 21.27 27.22 5.50
CA ASN A 112 20.12 26.88 6.35
C ASN A 112 20.51 26.13 7.64
N LEU A 113 21.80 25.97 7.92
CA LEU A 113 22.31 25.11 9.01
C LEU A 113 22.32 25.80 10.37
N CYS A 114 21.14 25.99 10.96
CA CYS A 114 21.02 26.52 12.32
C CYS A 114 21.84 25.69 13.34
N GLN A 115 22.64 26.37 14.16
CA GLN A 115 23.50 25.72 15.17
C GLN A 115 22.93 25.73 16.59
N LYS A 116 21.79 26.39 16.81
CA LYS A 116 21.26 26.67 18.17
C LYS A 116 21.11 25.40 19.03
N ILE A 117 20.69 24.28 18.44
CA ILE A 117 20.41 23.03 19.15
C ILE A 117 21.15 21.81 18.54
N ARG A 118 22.12 22.02 17.66
CA ARG A 118 22.76 20.91 16.92
C ARG A 118 23.43 19.90 17.84
N VAL A 119 24.11 20.38 18.89
CA VAL A 119 24.80 19.54 19.88
C VAL A 119 23.82 18.68 20.68
N PRO A 120 22.82 19.25 21.40
CA PRO A 120 21.86 18.42 22.13
C PRO A 120 21.08 17.48 21.21
N GLN A 121 20.70 17.94 20.01
CA GLN A 121 20.02 17.12 19.01
C GLN A 121 20.86 15.90 18.59
N GLY A 122 22.18 16.07 18.37
CA GLY A 122 23.11 14.97 18.07
C GLY A 122 23.35 14.02 19.24
N ASN A 123 23.21 14.52 20.47
CA ASN A 123 23.27 13.71 21.69
C ASN A 123 21.93 13.05 22.03
N GLY A 124 20.92 13.15 21.16
CA GLY A 124 19.61 12.53 21.34
C GLY A 124 18.80 13.10 22.51
N VAL A 125 18.96 14.39 22.82
CA VAL A 125 18.28 15.07 23.94
C VAL A 125 17.72 16.44 23.55
N MET A 126 16.81 16.95 24.37
CA MET A 126 16.26 18.31 24.23
C MET A 126 17.32 19.37 24.54
N PRO A 127 17.10 20.66 24.23
CA PRO A 127 18.07 21.74 24.46
C PRO A 127 18.57 21.86 25.91
N ASN A 128 17.77 21.42 26.88
CA ASN A 128 18.13 21.38 28.31
C ASN A 128 18.99 20.17 28.71
N GLY A 129 19.37 19.30 27.77
CA GLY A 129 20.21 18.11 28.00
C GLY A 129 19.47 16.87 28.49
N THR A 130 18.13 16.89 28.56
CA THR A 130 17.31 15.76 29.05
C THR A 130 16.43 15.18 27.95
N SER A 131 16.02 13.91 28.10
CA SER A 131 14.99 13.32 27.23
C SER A 131 13.58 13.60 27.75
N ARG A 132 12.59 13.31 26.90
CA ARG A 132 11.16 13.34 27.22
C ARG A 132 10.53 11.96 27.21
N PHE A 133 11.32 10.93 26.92
CA PHE A 133 10.85 9.57 26.76
C PHE A 133 11.44 8.65 27.82
N THR A 134 10.55 7.89 28.46
CA THR A 134 10.90 6.81 29.38
C THR A 134 10.13 5.56 28.98
N CYS A 135 10.78 4.40 29.07
CA CYS A 135 10.15 3.10 28.86
C CYS A 135 10.73 2.09 29.85
N GLN A 136 9.86 1.42 30.61
CA GLN A 136 10.27 0.41 31.60
C GLN A 136 11.32 0.97 32.60
N GLY A 137 11.15 2.22 33.03
CA GLY A 137 12.09 2.92 33.92
C GLY A 137 13.43 3.32 33.30
N LYS A 138 13.64 3.11 31.99
CA LYS A 138 14.84 3.53 31.26
C LYS A 138 14.55 4.75 30.40
N GLN A 139 15.49 5.69 30.38
CA GLN A 139 15.44 6.82 29.46
C GLN A 139 15.66 6.33 28.02
N LEU A 140 14.84 6.82 27.09
CA LEU A 140 15.04 6.63 25.65
C LEU A 140 15.60 7.92 25.03
N PHE A 141 16.48 7.82 24.06
CA PHE A 141 16.97 8.97 23.31
C PHE A 141 15.95 9.47 22.28
N HIS A 142 16.05 10.77 21.97
CA HIS A 142 15.43 11.38 20.81
C HIS A 142 16.27 11.12 19.56
N PHE A 143 15.64 11.17 18.39
CA PHE A 143 16.26 11.01 17.10
C PHE A 143 16.01 12.24 16.24
N MET A 144 17.09 12.88 15.77
CA MET A 144 17.04 14.06 14.91
C MET A 144 16.18 15.21 15.45
N GLY A 145 15.89 15.23 16.76
CA GLY A 145 14.99 16.21 17.39
C GLY A 145 13.53 16.09 16.93
N CYS A 146 13.11 14.93 16.41
CA CYS A 146 11.76 14.69 15.88
C CYS A 146 11.11 13.47 16.53
N SER A 147 11.76 12.30 16.50
CA SER A 147 11.25 11.04 17.07
C SER A 147 9.78 10.73 16.72
N THR A 148 9.47 10.71 15.43
CA THR A 148 8.09 10.60 14.93
C THR A 148 7.53 9.18 14.92
N PHE A 149 8.30 8.16 15.32
CA PHE A 149 7.79 6.80 15.52
C PHE A 149 7.14 6.60 16.90
N ALA A 150 6.37 7.59 17.35
CA ALA A 150 5.57 7.58 18.57
C ALA A 150 4.27 8.35 18.35
N GLU A 151 3.20 7.94 19.02
CA GLU A 151 1.91 8.66 18.96
C GLU A 151 2.03 10.11 19.45
N TYR A 152 2.91 10.35 20.42
CA TYR A 152 3.26 11.68 20.90
C TYR A 152 4.77 11.85 20.94
N THR A 153 5.23 13.01 20.50
CA THR A 153 6.63 13.43 20.59
C THR A 153 6.72 14.83 21.16
N VAL A 154 7.89 15.19 21.69
CA VAL A 154 8.20 16.55 22.17
C VAL A 154 9.38 17.07 21.37
N VAL A 155 9.23 18.25 20.79
CA VAL A 155 10.24 18.89 19.95
C VAL A 155 10.49 20.32 20.40
N ALA A 156 11.65 20.87 20.05
CA ALA A 156 11.91 22.30 20.25
C ALA A 156 11.01 23.12 19.31
N ASP A 157 10.48 24.25 19.77
CA ASP A 157 9.62 25.14 18.99
C ASP A 157 10.28 25.59 17.65
N ILE A 158 11.59 25.85 17.65
CA ILE A 158 12.40 26.18 16.47
C ILE A 158 12.59 25.01 15.48
N SER A 159 12.19 23.80 15.85
CA SER A 159 12.19 22.57 15.04
C SER A 159 10.78 22.16 14.65
N LEU A 160 9.82 23.10 14.65
CA LEU A 160 8.44 22.85 14.28
C LEU A 160 7.96 23.93 13.32
N CYS A 161 7.12 23.57 12.35
CA CYS A 161 6.44 24.56 11.51
C CYS A 161 4.94 24.33 11.50
N LYS A 162 4.19 25.43 11.49
CA LYS A 162 2.73 25.44 11.36
C LYS A 162 2.36 25.43 9.89
N ILE A 163 1.42 24.58 9.52
CA ILE A 163 1.01 24.37 8.13
C ILE A 163 -0.49 24.62 7.96
N ASN A 164 -0.94 24.63 6.70
CA ASN A 164 -2.35 24.74 6.36
C ASN A 164 -3.16 23.61 7.04
N PRO A 165 -4.19 23.93 7.87
CA PRO A 165 -4.98 22.93 8.57
C PRO A 165 -5.81 22.03 7.64
N GLU A 166 -6.07 22.46 6.41
CA GLU A 166 -6.77 21.66 5.39
C GLU A 166 -5.83 20.69 4.65
N ALA A 167 -4.52 20.79 4.87
CA ALA A 167 -3.56 19.93 4.19
C ALA A 167 -3.67 18.47 4.68
N PRO A 168 -3.67 17.48 3.76
CA PRO A 168 -3.75 16.07 4.12
C PRO A 168 -2.44 15.62 4.78
N LEU A 169 -2.49 15.38 6.09
CA LEU A 169 -1.31 15.06 6.92
C LEU A 169 -0.65 13.73 6.54
N ASP A 170 -1.39 12.81 5.92
CA ASP A 170 -0.87 11.54 5.37
C ASP A 170 -0.01 11.75 4.11
N LYS A 171 -0.01 12.95 3.53
CA LYS A 171 0.79 13.33 2.37
C LYS A 171 1.92 14.25 2.77
N VAL A 172 1.59 15.34 3.46
CA VAL A 172 2.55 16.42 3.72
C VAL A 172 3.62 16.05 4.75
N CYS A 173 3.47 14.94 5.48
CA CYS A 173 4.53 14.39 6.35
C CYS A 173 5.86 14.16 5.60
N LEU A 174 5.81 13.92 4.28
CA LEU A 174 6.99 13.74 3.43
C LEU A 174 7.79 15.03 3.17
N LEU A 175 7.19 16.20 3.39
CA LEU A 175 7.87 17.49 3.24
C LEU A 175 8.86 17.79 4.36
N GLY A 176 8.89 16.97 5.42
CA GLY A 176 9.88 17.03 6.50
C GLY A 176 11.28 16.57 6.10
N CYS A 177 11.46 15.87 4.97
CA CYS A 177 12.79 15.40 4.53
C CYS A 177 12.93 15.22 3.02
N GLY A 178 12.67 14.02 2.49
CA GLY A 178 13.20 13.59 1.18
C GLY A 178 12.76 14.44 -0.01
N ILE A 179 11.47 14.76 -0.11
CA ILE A 179 10.92 15.53 -1.23
C ILE A 179 11.49 16.97 -1.22
N SER A 180 11.41 17.64 -0.07
CA SER A 180 11.94 19.00 0.11
C SER A 180 13.44 19.06 -0.17
N THR A 181 14.18 18.01 0.21
CA THR A 181 15.62 17.92 -0.01
C THR A 181 15.98 17.85 -1.49
N GLY A 182 15.40 16.91 -2.23
CA GLY A 182 15.69 16.76 -3.67
C GLY A 182 15.23 17.96 -4.48
N TYR A 183 13.99 18.41 -4.27
CA TYR A 183 13.43 19.57 -4.97
C TYR A 183 14.24 20.85 -4.67
N GLY A 184 14.54 21.10 -3.39
CA GLY A 184 15.34 22.25 -2.96
C GLY A 184 16.79 22.23 -3.46
N ALA A 185 17.41 21.06 -3.59
CA ALA A 185 18.76 20.97 -4.15
C ALA A 185 18.82 21.55 -5.57
N VAL A 186 17.76 21.37 -6.37
CA VAL A 186 17.65 21.97 -7.70
C VAL A 186 17.40 23.47 -7.61
N VAL A 187 16.33 23.89 -6.93
CA VAL A 187 15.84 25.28 -7.02
C VAL A 187 16.62 26.26 -6.15
N ASN A 188 17.22 25.81 -5.04
CA ASN A 188 17.92 26.67 -4.08
C ASN A 188 19.44 26.50 -4.12
N THR A 189 19.92 25.26 -3.99
CA THR A 189 21.35 24.98 -3.79
C THR A 189 22.13 25.12 -5.10
N CYS A 190 21.65 24.45 -6.15
CA CYS A 190 22.25 24.50 -7.48
C CYS A 190 21.71 25.67 -8.31
N LYS A 191 20.45 26.09 -8.09
CA LYS A 191 19.76 27.12 -8.86
C LYS A 191 19.77 26.81 -10.36
N VAL A 192 19.40 25.57 -10.69
CA VAL A 192 19.40 25.06 -12.06
C VAL A 192 18.62 25.99 -12.98
N GLU A 193 19.21 26.35 -14.11
CA GLU A 193 18.60 27.26 -15.08
C GLU A 193 17.69 26.51 -16.08
N PRO A 194 16.68 27.20 -16.64
CA PRO A 194 15.93 26.67 -17.78
C PRO A 194 16.85 26.33 -18.96
N GLY A 195 16.61 25.19 -19.59
CA GLY A 195 17.41 24.72 -20.72
C GLY A 195 18.70 23.96 -20.34
N SER A 196 19.00 23.77 -19.06
CA SER A 196 20.15 22.99 -18.61
C SER A 196 19.99 21.48 -18.83
N THR A 197 21.09 20.75 -18.90
CA THR A 197 21.13 19.28 -18.81
C THR A 197 21.40 18.83 -17.37
N VAL A 198 20.62 17.84 -16.91
CA VAL A 198 20.70 17.33 -15.54
C VAL A 198 20.89 15.81 -15.56
N ALA A 199 21.79 15.29 -14.72
CA ALA A 199 21.88 13.85 -14.45
C ALA A 199 21.71 13.54 -12.96
N VAL A 200 20.97 12.47 -12.65
CA VAL A 200 20.58 12.12 -11.28
C VAL A 200 20.93 10.66 -11.00
N TRP A 201 21.84 10.44 -10.05
CA TRP A 201 22.21 9.12 -9.57
C TRP A 201 21.34 8.72 -8.39
N GLY A 202 20.66 7.57 -8.52
CA GLY A 202 19.78 7.00 -7.51
C GLY A 202 18.34 7.51 -7.66
N LEU A 203 17.42 6.59 -7.95
CA LEU A 203 16.01 6.91 -8.24
C LEU A 203 15.07 6.53 -7.09
N GLY A 204 15.52 6.77 -5.85
CA GLY A 204 14.64 6.81 -4.68
C GLY A 204 13.88 8.14 -4.58
N ALA A 205 13.14 8.37 -3.49
CA ALA A 205 12.33 9.58 -3.36
C ALA A 205 13.13 10.90 -3.51
N VAL A 206 14.37 10.96 -3.00
CA VAL A 206 15.22 12.16 -3.16
C VAL A 206 15.56 12.41 -4.62
N GLY A 207 16.02 11.39 -5.35
CA GLY A 207 16.37 11.54 -6.77
C GLY A 207 15.16 11.82 -7.66
N LEU A 208 14.02 11.19 -7.37
CA LEU A 208 12.76 11.50 -8.06
C LEU A 208 12.31 12.94 -7.77
N ALA A 209 12.55 13.47 -6.56
CA ALA A 209 12.29 14.88 -6.24
C ALA A 209 13.27 15.85 -6.93
N VAL A 210 14.54 15.43 -7.14
CA VAL A 210 15.47 16.18 -8.01
C VAL A 210 14.95 16.21 -9.45
N ILE A 211 14.50 15.09 -10.00
CA ILE A 211 13.93 15.03 -11.35
C ILE A 211 12.69 15.94 -11.46
N MET A 212 11.80 15.90 -10.46
CA MET A 212 10.64 16.78 -10.37
C MET A 212 11.06 18.26 -10.36
N GLY A 213 12.08 18.62 -9.56
CA GLY A 213 12.63 19.97 -9.50
C GLY A 213 13.23 20.40 -10.84
N ALA A 214 14.05 19.55 -11.46
CA ALA A 214 14.69 19.82 -12.74
C ALA A 214 13.66 20.05 -13.86
N LYS A 215 12.57 19.28 -13.87
CA LYS A 215 11.45 19.49 -14.77
C LYS A 215 10.72 20.81 -14.49
N ALA A 216 10.49 21.13 -13.22
CA ALA A 216 9.78 22.35 -12.82
C ALA A 216 10.53 23.63 -13.24
N VAL A 217 11.86 23.63 -13.21
CA VAL A 217 12.69 24.76 -13.69
C VAL A 217 12.87 24.80 -15.21
N GLY A 218 12.43 23.76 -15.93
CA GLY A 218 12.51 23.70 -17.40
C GLY A 218 13.85 23.19 -17.93
N ALA A 219 14.52 22.26 -17.24
CA ALA A 219 15.69 21.59 -17.78
C ALA A 219 15.36 20.88 -19.12
N LYS A 220 16.24 20.98 -20.12
CA LYS A 220 15.98 20.43 -21.47
C LYS A 220 16.13 18.91 -21.56
N ARG A 221 17.02 18.34 -20.73
CA ARG A 221 17.35 16.91 -20.70
C ARG A 221 17.60 16.52 -19.25
N ILE A 222 16.94 15.46 -18.80
CA ILE A 222 17.03 14.94 -17.43
C ILE A 222 17.31 13.44 -17.52
N VAL A 223 18.54 13.06 -17.21
CA VAL A 223 19.04 11.68 -17.30
C VAL A 223 18.96 11.02 -15.93
N ALA A 224 18.12 9.99 -15.84
CA ALA A 224 17.93 9.17 -14.64
C ALA A 224 18.88 7.98 -14.64
N ILE A 225 19.68 7.82 -13.58
CA ILE A 225 20.72 6.79 -13.50
C ILE A 225 20.47 5.91 -12.26
N ASP A 226 20.21 4.62 -12.47
CA ASP A 226 20.05 3.62 -11.40
C ASP A 226 20.46 2.23 -11.93
N LEU A 227 20.76 1.29 -11.02
CA LEU A 227 21.02 -0.10 -11.39
C LEU A 227 19.73 -0.87 -11.65
N LEU A 228 18.62 -0.42 -11.04
CA LEU A 228 17.31 -1.06 -11.11
C LEU A 228 16.43 -0.40 -12.16
N GLU A 229 16.32 -1.03 -13.33
CA GLU A 229 15.53 -0.51 -14.45
C GLU A 229 14.03 -0.44 -14.16
N SER A 230 13.54 -1.21 -13.18
CA SER A 230 12.16 -1.14 -12.70
C SER A 230 11.77 0.25 -12.19
N LYS A 231 12.74 1.11 -11.81
CA LYS A 231 12.49 2.48 -11.36
C LYS A 231 12.33 3.49 -12.50
N TYR A 232 12.66 3.12 -13.74
CA TYR A 232 12.69 4.07 -14.85
C TYR A 232 11.30 4.56 -15.27
N GLU A 233 10.27 3.74 -15.10
CA GLU A 233 8.91 4.17 -15.37
C GLU A 233 8.50 5.33 -14.45
N ALA A 234 8.74 5.18 -13.14
CA ALA A 234 8.52 6.25 -12.17
C ALA A 234 9.35 7.49 -12.52
N ALA A 235 10.64 7.32 -12.82
CA ALA A 235 11.50 8.45 -13.21
C ALA A 235 10.94 9.26 -14.39
N ARG A 236 10.43 8.59 -15.43
CA ARG A 236 9.78 9.26 -16.58
C ARG A 236 8.50 9.99 -16.18
N GLN A 237 7.69 9.40 -15.29
CA GLN A 237 6.48 10.07 -14.75
C GLN A 237 6.81 11.37 -14.01
N PHE A 238 7.94 11.40 -13.29
CA PHE A 238 8.43 12.60 -12.60
C PHE A 238 9.12 13.61 -13.52
N GLY A 239 9.69 13.17 -14.64
CA GLY A 239 10.22 14.09 -15.66
C GLY A 239 11.50 13.66 -16.37
N ALA A 240 12.05 12.48 -16.10
CA ALA A 240 13.24 12.01 -16.79
C ALA A 240 12.97 11.87 -18.30
N THR A 241 13.88 12.39 -19.11
CA THR A 241 13.86 12.26 -20.57
C THR A 241 14.58 10.99 -21.02
N ASP A 242 15.61 10.60 -20.28
CA ASP A 242 16.48 9.47 -20.58
C ASP A 242 16.72 8.66 -19.31
N CYS A 243 16.92 7.36 -19.44
CA CYS A 243 17.31 6.49 -18.34
C CYS A 243 18.52 5.65 -18.74
N VAL A 244 19.50 5.51 -17.85
CA VAL A 244 20.76 4.81 -18.13
C VAL A 244 21.08 3.86 -16.99
N ASN A 245 21.29 2.59 -17.34
CA ASN A 245 21.81 1.59 -16.41
C ASN A 245 23.35 1.60 -16.46
N PRO A 246 24.06 1.85 -15.36
CA PRO A 246 25.53 1.78 -15.37
C PRO A 246 26.10 0.46 -15.90
N LYS A 247 25.36 -0.65 -15.81
CA LYS A 247 25.76 -1.97 -16.33
C LYS A 247 25.69 -2.10 -17.85
N SER A 248 25.05 -1.18 -18.57
CA SER A 248 24.93 -1.25 -20.02
C SER A 248 26.13 -0.65 -20.78
N VAL A 249 27.12 -0.11 -20.06
CA VAL A 249 28.30 0.52 -20.67
C VAL A 249 29.31 -0.54 -21.12
N PRO A 250 29.92 -0.40 -22.33
CA PRO A 250 30.90 -1.35 -22.85
C PRO A 250 32.07 -1.59 -21.90
N GLU A 251 32.50 -2.85 -21.82
CA GLU A 251 33.65 -3.26 -21.02
C GLU A 251 34.91 -2.46 -21.43
N GLY A 252 35.70 -2.04 -20.45
CA GLY A 252 36.88 -1.20 -20.66
C GLY A 252 36.61 0.31 -20.77
N THR A 253 35.35 0.75 -20.82
CA THR A 253 34.97 2.16 -20.80
C THR A 253 34.49 2.57 -19.41
N SER A 254 35.06 3.63 -18.83
CA SER A 254 34.53 4.14 -17.55
C SER A 254 33.16 4.78 -17.75
N PHE A 255 32.22 4.53 -16.83
CA PHE A 255 30.84 5.02 -16.91
C PHE A 255 30.75 6.54 -17.14
N GLN A 256 31.54 7.33 -16.42
CA GLN A 256 31.57 8.78 -16.56
C GLN A 256 32.10 9.26 -17.91
N ALA A 257 33.11 8.57 -18.49
CA ALA A 257 33.60 8.92 -19.83
C ALA A 257 32.56 8.61 -20.90
N TRP A 258 31.89 7.46 -20.77
CA TRP A 258 30.78 7.09 -21.64
C TRP A 258 29.66 8.14 -21.59
N LEU A 259 29.28 8.59 -20.40
CA LEU A 259 28.30 9.67 -20.23
C LEU A 259 28.74 10.98 -20.89
N VAL A 260 29.99 11.40 -20.69
CA VAL A 260 30.50 12.64 -21.30
C VAL A 260 30.47 12.55 -22.83
N GLU A 261 30.81 11.40 -23.40
CA GLU A 261 30.78 11.18 -24.85
C GLU A 261 29.34 11.15 -25.41
N HIS A 262 28.42 10.45 -24.73
CA HIS A 262 27.04 10.28 -25.19
C HIS A 262 26.15 11.50 -24.93
N PHE A 263 26.55 12.36 -24.00
CA PHE A 263 25.80 13.56 -23.61
C PHE A 263 26.61 14.84 -23.86
N ASP A 264 27.16 14.97 -25.07
CA ASP A 264 27.65 16.22 -25.64
C ASP A 264 28.70 16.98 -24.79
N GLY A 265 29.56 16.26 -24.05
CA GLY A 265 30.58 16.86 -23.19
C GLY A 265 30.26 16.88 -21.69
N GLY A 266 29.11 16.33 -21.29
CA GLY A 266 28.69 16.17 -19.89
C GLY A 266 27.51 17.07 -19.51
N PHE A 267 27.15 17.03 -18.23
CA PHE A 267 25.93 17.66 -17.72
C PHE A 267 26.19 19.02 -17.08
N ASP A 268 25.30 19.99 -17.28
CA ASP A 268 25.37 21.27 -16.57
C ASP A 268 25.27 21.05 -15.06
N TYR A 269 24.38 20.13 -14.64
CA TYR A 269 24.20 19.75 -13.25
C TYR A 269 24.17 18.24 -13.04
N THR A 270 24.83 17.76 -12.00
CA THR A 270 24.75 16.37 -11.54
C THR A 270 24.35 16.30 -10.08
N PHE A 271 23.52 15.32 -9.73
CA PHE A 271 23.04 15.10 -8.38
C PHE A 271 23.28 13.66 -7.95
N GLU A 272 23.99 13.47 -6.84
CA GLU A 272 24.13 12.16 -6.19
C GLU A 272 23.12 12.05 -5.05
N CYS A 273 22.22 11.06 -5.15
CA CYS A 273 21.10 10.85 -4.23
C CYS A 273 21.15 9.46 -3.58
N ILE A 274 22.34 8.88 -3.39
CA ILE A 274 22.51 7.51 -2.89
C ILE A 274 23.23 7.53 -1.54
N GLY A 275 24.36 8.22 -1.43
CA GLY A 275 25.23 8.20 -0.25
C GLY A 275 26.34 7.17 -0.36
N ASN A 276 26.74 6.82 -1.59
CA ASN A 276 27.75 5.82 -1.82
C ASN A 276 29.03 6.45 -2.39
N VAL A 277 30.12 6.39 -1.61
CA VAL A 277 31.46 6.80 -2.07
C VAL A 277 32.18 5.70 -2.87
N HIS A 278 31.87 4.43 -2.56
CA HIS A 278 32.48 3.21 -3.05
C HIS A 278 31.44 2.07 -3.05
N THR A 279 31.16 1.45 -4.20
CA THR A 279 30.66 0.06 -4.16
C THR A 279 31.84 -0.88 -4.02
N MET A 280 31.67 -1.97 -3.27
CA MET A 280 32.74 -2.92 -2.92
C MET A 280 33.42 -3.61 -4.11
N GLU A 281 32.89 -3.47 -5.33
CA GLU A 281 33.65 -3.74 -6.55
C GLU A 281 34.19 -2.44 -7.13
N SER A 282 35.51 -2.45 -7.33
CA SER A 282 36.46 -1.38 -7.65
C SER A 282 36.16 -0.50 -8.89
N LEU A 283 34.93 -0.46 -9.40
CA LEU A 283 34.57 0.22 -10.65
C LEU A 283 33.49 1.32 -10.55
N PHE A 284 32.79 1.49 -9.43
CA PHE A 284 31.74 2.52 -9.33
C PHE A 284 31.93 3.47 -8.14
N LEU A 285 32.63 4.59 -8.39
CA LEU A 285 32.72 5.73 -7.49
C LEU A 285 31.62 6.73 -7.83
N PHE A 286 30.37 6.51 -7.39
CA PHE A 286 29.23 7.30 -7.88
C PHE A 286 29.36 8.81 -7.65
N GLN A 287 29.87 9.25 -6.48
CA GLN A 287 30.09 10.68 -6.22
C GLN A 287 31.17 11.30 -7.10
N ARG A 288 32.27 10.57 -7.35
CA ARG A 288 33.30 11.00 -8.29
C ARG A 288 32.79 10.97 -9.73
N GLN A 289 32.01 9.95 -10.11
CA GLN A 289 31.39 9.84 -11.42
C GLN A 289 30.44 11.00 -11.68
N ALA A 290 29.61 11.37 -10.70
CA ALA A 290 28.73 12.53 -10.81
C ALA A 290 29.53 13.82 -11.06
N LEU A 291 30.64 14.03 -10.34
CA LEU A 291 31.52 15.17 -10.61
C LEU A 291 32.19 15.10 -11.99
N GLU A 292 32.78 13.96 -12.34
CA GLU A 292 33.54 13.80 -13.60
C GLU A 292 32.63 13.81 -14.84
N ALA A 293 31.35 13.45 -14.69
CA ALA A 293 30.33 13.54 -15.73
C ALA A 293 29.73 14.94 -15.88
N ALA A 294 29.97 15.86 -14.93
CA ALA A 294 29.59 17.26 -15.09
C ALA A 294 30.42 17.90 -16.22
N HIS A 295 29.83 18.89 -16.90
CA HIS A 295 30.44 19.54 -18.06
C HIS A 295 31.73 20.26 -17.66
N LYS A 296 32.78 20.11 -18.47
CA LYS A 296 34.03 20.84 -18.27
C LYS A 296 33.78 22.35 -18.44
N GLY A 297 34.33 23.18 -17.57
CA GLY A 297 34.23 24.64 -17.64
C GLY A 297 33.20 25.25 -16.70
N TRP A 298 32.02 24.64 -16.53
CA TRP A 298 30.95 25.21 -15.71
C TRP A 298 30.10 24.21 -14.91
N GLY A 299 30.27 22.90 -15.12
CA GLY A 299 29.40 21.88 -14.54
C GLY A 299 29.41 21.89 -13.01
N VAL A 300 28.24 21.71 -12.40
CA VAL A 300 28.05 21.70 -10.94
C VAL A 300 27.59 20.33 -10.48
N SER A 301 28.34 19.71 -9.58
CA SER A 301 27.96 18.47 -8.94
C SER A 301 27.51 18.69 -7.50
N CYS A 302 26.34 18.17 -7.16
CA CYS A 302 25.71 18.29 -5.86
C CYS A 302 25.57 16.93 -5.18
N ILE A 303 26.21 16.77 -4.02
CA ILE A 303 26.04 15.62 -3.14
C ILE A 303 24.80 15.86 -2.25
N ILE A 304 23.87 14.91 -2.28
CA ILE A 304 22.70 14.90 -1.40
C ILE A 304 22.72 13.64 -0.52
N GLY A 305 23.13 12.50 -1.09
CA GLY A 305 23.26 11.26 -0.34
C GLY A 305 24.26 11.35 0.80
N VAL A 306 23.94 10.71 1.93
CA VAL A 306 24.78 10.72 3.14
C VAL A 306 25.72 9.53 3.09
N ALA A 307 27.02 9.81 3.00
CA ALA A 307 28.06 8.79 3.04
C ALA A 307 28.24 8.20 4.43
N ALA A 308 28.73 6.96 4.49
CA ALA A 308 28.98 6.32 5.76
C ALA A 308 30.12 6.97 6.57
N ALA A 309 30.11 6.76 7.89
CA ALA A 309 31.16 7.27 8.77
C ALA A 309 32.57 6.91 8.27
N GLY A 310 33.48 7.90 8.28
CA GLY A 310 34.89 7.70 7.89
C GLY A 310 35.13 7.52 6.40
N GLN A 311 34.10 7.64 5.56
CA GLN A 311 34.24 7.59 4.11
C GLN A 311 34.69 8.94 3.54
N GLU A 312 35.58 8.88 2.55
CA GLU A 312 36.14 10.08 1.90
C GLU A 312 35.83 10.10 0.41
N ILE A 313 35.61 11.30 -0.11
CA ILE A 313 35.48 11.54 -1.54
C ILE A 313 36.83 11.96 -2.12
N SER A 314 37.18 11.44 -3.29
CA SER A 314 38.42 11.80 -3.97
C SER A 314 38.21 12.02 -5.47
N THR A 315 38.98 12.95 -6.03
CA THR A 315 39.02 13.23 -7.47
C THR A 315 40.37 13.83 -7.84
N ARG A 316 40.69 13.90 -9.14
CA ARG A 316 41.88 14.64 -9.59
C ARG A 316 41.59 16.14 -9.47
N PRO A 317 42.44 16.95 -8.80
CA PRO A 317 42.20 18.39 -8.66
C PRO A 317 41.99 19.12 -9.98
N PHE A 318 42.58 18.61 -11.06
CA PHE A 318 42.40 19.13 -12.42
C PHE A 318 40.93 19.17 -12.86
N GLN A 319 40.06 18.31 -12.34
CA GLN A 319 38.61 18.35 -12.61
C GLN A 319 37.98 19.66 -12.12
N LEU A 320 38.43 20.18 -10.98
CA LEU A 320 37.97 21.45 -10.41
C LEU A 320 38.69 22.64 -11.05
N VAL A 321 40.01 22.53 -11.29
CA VAL A 321 40.79 23.57 -11.98
C VAL A 321 40.20 23.88 -13.36
N THR A 322 39.66 22.86 -14.05
CA THR A 322 39.01 23.02 -15.35
C THR A 322 37.55 23.50 -15.28
N GLY A 323 37.12 24.06 -14.15
CA GLY A 323 35.89 24.85 -14.04
C GLY A 323 34.68 24.14 -13.43
N ARG A 324 34.81 22.89 -12.97
CA ARG A 324 33.71 22.22 -12.25
C ARG A 324 33.59 22.71 -10.82
N THR A 325 32.37 22.72 -10.30
CA THR A 325 32.08 23.01 -8.88
C THR A 325 31.55 21.76 -8.18
N TRP A 326 32.08 21.44 -7.01
CA TRP A 326 31.55 20.38 -6.14
C TRP A 326 30.95 20.98 -4.87
N LYS A 327 29.70 20.66 -4.56
CA LYS A 327 28.97 21.18 -3.39
C LYS A 327 28.04 20.11 -2.81
N GLY A 328 27.49 20.39 -1.63
CA GLY A 328 26.47 19.55 -0.99
C GLY A 328 25.19 20.32 -0.69
N SER A 329 24.10 19.60 -0.40
CA SER A 329 22.81 20.19 -0.04
C SER A 329 22.22 19.52 1.20
N ALA A 330 21.98 20.30 2.26
CA ALA A 330 21.27 19.84 3.46
C ALA A 330 19.83 20.36 3.43
N PHE A 331 18.85 19.46 3.55
CA PHE A 331 17.43 19.79 3.47
C PHE A 331 17.08 20.70 2.28
N GLY A 332 17.74 20.51 1.13
CA GLY A 332 17.48 21.28 -0.08
C GLY A 332 17.78 22.78 0.04
N GLY A 333 18.59 23.20 1.02
CA GLY A 333 18.88 24.61 1.28
C GLY A 333 17.72 25.41 1.85
N TRP A 334 16.62 24.76 2.25
CA TRP A 334 15.44 25.45 2.80
C TRP A 334 15.69 25.95 4.22
N LYS A 335 15.34 27.21 4.47
CA LYS A 335 15.07 27.72 5.82
C LYS A 335 13.76 27.09 6.29
N SER A 336 13.88 26.02 7.07
CA SER A 336 12.83 25.01 7.24
C SER A 336 11.50 25.57 7.73
N VAL A 337 11.49 26.29 8.86
CA VAL A 337 10.29 26.87 9.48
C VAL A 337 9.56 27.82 8.53
N ASP A 338 10.29 28.61 7.75
CA ASP A 338 9.68 29.58 6.82
C ASP A 338 9.29 28.98 5.46
N SER A 339 9.89 27.87 5.05
CA SER A 339 9.78 27.34 3.69
C SER A 339 8.86 26.13 3.57
N VAL A 340 8.84 25.24 4.58
CA VAL A 340 7.98 24.04 4.55
C VAL A 340 6.50 24.38 4.46
N PRO A 341 5.97 25.39 5.18
CA PRO A 341 4.57 25.80 5.00
C PRO A 341 4.25 26.24 3.57
N LYS A 342 5.19 26.91 2.89
CA LYS A 342 5.02 27.32 1.49
C LYS A 342 5.04 26.13 0.54
N LEU A 343 5.85 25.11 0.83
CA LEU A 343 5.84 23.86 0.06
C LEU A 343 4.51 23.11 0.25
N VAL A 344 3.93 23.15 1.45
CA VAL A 344 2.57 22.63 1.68
C VAL A 344 1.56 23.39 0.82
N ASP A 345 1.62 24.72 0.79
CA ASP A 345 0.72 25.53 -0.04
C ASP A 345 0.91 25.26 -1.54
N ASP A 346 2.16 25.08 -2.00
CA ASP A 346 2.46 24.72 -3.38
C ASP A 346 1.93 23.32 -3.74
N TYR A 347 1.93 22.37 -2.81
CA TYR A 347 1.27 21.07 -2.98
C TYR A 347 -0.25 21.21 -3.06
N MET A 348 -0.86 21.98 -2.15
CA MET A 348 -2.31 22.25 -2.18
C MET A 348 -2.71 22.94 -3.49
N ALA A 349 -1.84 23.77 -4.06
CA ALA A 349 -1.98 24.41 -5.36
C ALA A 349 -1.61 23.51 -6.56
N LYS A 350 -1.29 22.23 -6.32
CA LYS A 350 -0.91 21.22 -7.33
C LYS A 350 0.33 21.59 -8.16
N LYS A 351 1.23 22.41 -7.62
CA LYS A 351 2.49 22.79 -8.28
C LYS A 351 3.58 21.74 -8.10
N ILE A 352 3.54 21.01 -6.99
CA ILE A 352 4.45 19.90 -6.69
C ILE A 352 3.67 18.60 -6.48
N LYS A 353 4.30 17.49 -6.86
CA LYS A 353 3.77 16.14 -6.66
C LYS A 353 4.21 15.62 -5.30
N ILE A 354 3.30 14.96 -4.58
CA ILE A 354 3.59 14.27 -3.32
C ILE A 354 2.95 12.89 -3.33
N ASP A 355 1.70 12.79 -3.79
CA ASP A 355 0.92 11.55 -3.79
C ASP A 355 1.66 10.41 -4.50
N GLU A 356 2.30 10.69 -5.64
CA GLU A 356 3.03 9.68 -6.42
C GLU A 356 4.30 9.15 -5.75
N PHE A 357 4.79 9.81 -4.69
CA PHE A 357 5.90 9.28 -3.89
C PHE A 357 5.43 8.19 -2.91
N ILE A 358 4.14 8.16 -2.57
CA ILE A 358 3.59 7.24 -1.59
C ILE A 358 3.18 5.96 -2.31
N THR A 359 3.97 4.90 -2.16
CA THR A 359 3.67 3.61 -2.77
C THR A 359 2.99 2.65 -1.81
N HIS A 360 3.13 2.87 -0.50
CA HIS A 360 2.56 1.99 0.52
C HIS A 360 1.99 2.77 1.70
N HIS A 361 0.92 2.20 2.27
CA HIS A 361 0.31 2.64 3.51
C HIS A 361 0.35 1.49 4.52
N PHE A 362 0.81 1.76 5.73
CA PHE A 362 0.88 0.80 6.83
C PHE A 362 0.19 1.34 8.08
N LYS A 363 -0.27 0.44 8.95
CA LYS A 363 -0.63 0.79 10.32
C LYS A 363 0.64 0.86 11.17
N PHE A 364 0.61 1.60 12.27
CA PHE A 364 1.77 1.71 13.16
C PHE A 364 2.27 0.36 13.70
N ALA A 365 1.36 -0.57 13.97
CA ALA A 365 1.71 -1.93 14.40
C ALA A 365 2.60 -2.67 13.38
N ASP A 366 2.54 -2.30 12.11
CA ASP A 366 3.25 -2.95 11.00
C ASP A 366 4.53 -2.19 10.58
N ILE A 367 5.09 -1.33 11.45
CA ILE A 367 6.27 -0.50 11.12
C ILE A 367 7.49 -1.32 10.66
N ASN A 368 7.71 -2.50 11.23
CA ASN A 368 8.80 -3.39 10.79
C ASN A 368 8.58 -3.92 9.37
N SER A 369 7.32 -4.15 8.97
CA SER A 369 6.97 -4.50 7.59
C SER A 369 7.27 -3.31 6.65
N ALA A 370 6.96 -2.09 7.07
CA ALA A 370 7.28 -0.88 6.32
C ALA A 370 8.80 -0.71 6.08
N LEU A 371 9.62 -0.97 7.11
CA LEU A 371 11.09 -1.00 7.01
C LEU A 371 11.58 -2.11 6.06
N SER A 372 10.98 -3.31 6.15
CA SER A 372 11.34 -4.43 5.27
C SER A 372 11.09 -4.15 3.79
N VAL A 373 9.95 -3.55 3.44
CA VAL A 373 9.63 -3.17 2.05
C VAL A 373 10.60 -2.08 1.54
N LEU A 374 11.02 -1.16 2.41
CA LEU A 374 12.06 -0.18 2.07
C LEU A 374 13.41 -0.86 1.80
N HIS A 375 13.84 -1.81 2.63
CA HIS A 375 15.10 -2.57 2.41
C HIS A 375 15.11 -3.35 1.10
N LYS A 376 13.96 -3.90 0.69
CA LYS A 376 13.82 -4.63 -0.57
C LYS A 376 13.82 -3.71 -1.81
N GLY A 377 13.74 -2.40 -1.61
CA GLY A 377 13.63 -1.42 -2.70
C GLY A 377 12.27 -1.42 -3.40
N GLU A 378 11.24 -2.00 -2.76
CA GLU A 378 9.86 -2.09 -3.26
C GLU A 378 9.06 -0.79 -2.97
N SER A 379 9.54 0.04 -2.05
CA SER A 379 8.90 1.30 -1.65
C SER A 379 9.69 2.54 -2.06
N LEU A 380 8.98 3.60 -2.50
CA LEU A 380 9.53 4.96 -2.60
C LEU A 380 9.37 5.67 -1.26
N ARG A 381 8.12 5.74 -0.77
CA ARG A 381 7.76 6.11 0.59
C ARG A 381 6.64 5.23 1.09
N SER A 382 6.82 4.77 2.33
CA SER A 382 5.83 4.06 3.11
C SER A 382 5.31 5.01 4.18
N VAL A 383 4.02 5.36 4.13
CA VAL A 383 3.37 6.19 5.13
C VAL A 383 2.69 5.31 6.18
N ILE A 384 2.96 5.60 7.43
CA ILE A 384 2.44 4.92 8.60
C ILE A 384 1.36 5.78 9.24
N SER A 385 0.19 5.19 9.46
CA SER A 385 -0.93 5.83 10.14
C SER A 385 -1.01 5.39 11.60
N PHE A 386 -1.11 6.38 12.48
CA PHE A 386 -1.50 6.18 13.88
C PHE A 386 -3.02 6.17 14.06
N LEU A 387 -3.80 6.59 13.06
CA LEU A 387 -5.26 6.71 13.19
C LEU A 387 -5.98 5.39 13.51
N SER A 388 -5.42 4.23 13.12
CA SER A 388 -6.01 2.94 13.51
C SER A 388 -5.77 2.56 14.97
N GLN A 389 -4.87 3.26 15.67
CA GLN A 389 -4.65 3.18 17.12
C GLN A 389 -5.30 4.36 17.87
N MET A 390 -5.74 5.40 17.15
CA MET A 390 -6.34 6.63 17.70
C MET A 390 -7.83 6.79 17.42
N ALA A 391 -8.42 5.95 16.58
CA ALA A 391 -9.81 5.58 16.81
C ALA A 391 -9.82 4.92 18.18
N ALA A 392 -10.60 5.46 19.13
CA ALA A 392 -11.04 4.67 20.26
C ALA A 392 -11.34 3.27 19.72
N SER A 393 -10.74 2.24 20.32
CA SER A 393 -10.97 0.87 19.85
C SER A 393 -12.48 0.64 19.78
N VAL A 394 -12.95 -0.28 18.95
CA VAL A 394 -14.39 -0.55 18.87
C VAL A 394 -14.92 -0.81 20.28
N GLU A 395 -14.12 -1.46 21.11
CA GLU A 395 -14.31 -1.71 22.53
C GLU A 395 -14.41 -0.42 23.36
N ASP A 396 -13.53 0.57 23.17
CA ASP A 396 -13.57 1.85 23.89
C ASP A 396 -14.81 2.68 23.54
N VAL A 397 -15.17 2.74 22.25
CA VAL A 397 -16.39 3.46 21.80
C VAL A 397 -17.61 2.78 22.37
N VAL A 398 -17.69 1.45 22.25
CA VAL A 398 -18.79 0.65 22.80
C VAL A 398 -18.89 0.82 24.32
N ALA A 399 -17.77 0.75 25.04
CA ALA A 399 -17.74 0.94 26.49
C ALA A 399 -18.26 2.32 26.90
N SER A 400 -17.82 3.39 26.22
CA SER A 400 -18.29 4.75 26.51
C SER A 400 -19.80 4.93 26.27
N VAL A 401 -20.33 4.31 25.20
CA VAL A 401 -21.76 4.33 24.87
C VAL A 401 -22.54 3.55 25.93
N LEU A 402 -22.06 2.38 26.35
CA LEU A 402 -22.70 1.56 27.37
C LEU A 402 -22.68 2.22 28.75
N GLU A 403 -21.59 2.90 29.13
CA GLU A 403 -21.53 3.70 30.36
C GLU A 403 -22.54 4.85 30.33
N ALA A 404 -22.66 5.57 29.20
CA ALA A 404 -23.64 6.63 29.04
C ALA A 404 -25.09 6.11 29.13
N ILE A 405 -25.37 4.91 28.61
CA ILE A 405 -26.68 4.26 28.75
C ILE A 405 -26.92 3.80 30.19
N HIS A 406 -25.90 3.25 30.85
CA HIS A 406 -26.00 2.81 32.24
C HIS A 406 -26.37 3.98 33.16
N SER A 407 -25.80 5.17 32.91
CA SER A 407 -26.10 6.39 33.67
C SER A 407 -27.56 6.88 33.57
N GLN A 408 -28.35 6.38 32.61
CA GLN A 408 -29.75 6.74 32.42
C GLN A 408 -30.71 5.94 33.32
N ASN A 409 -30.22 5.00 34.15
CA ASN A 409 -31.01 4.20 35.08
C ASN A 409 -32.28 3.57 34.44
N LEU A 410 -32.11 2.95 33.28
CA LEU A 410 -33.20 2.27 32.58
C LEU A 410 -33.62 0.98 33.30
N ASP A 411 -34.91 0.87 33.61
CA ASP A 411 -35.51 -0.31 34.26
C ASP A 411 -35.82 -1.41 33.23
N GLY A 412 -35.22 -2.60 33.42
CA GLY A 412 -35.49 -3.80 32.64
C GLY A 412 -34.58 -4.00 31.40
N ASP A 413 -34.34 -5.27 31.05
CA ASP A 413 -33.42 -5.63 29.94
C ASP A 413 -33.95 -5.23 28.55
N GLU A 414 -35.27 -5.19 28.38
CA GLU A 414 -35.90 -4.75 27.13
C GLU A 414 -35.67 -3.24 26.86
N ALA A 415 -35.79 -2.40 27.90
CA ALA A 415 -35.55 -0.96 27.79
C ALA A 415 -34.08 -0.67 27.46
N LYS A 416 -33.15 -1.40 28.10
CA LYS A 416 -31.71 -1.33 27.80
C LYS A 416 -31.40 -1.75 26.37
N ALA A 417 -31.91 -2.90 25.93
CA ALA A 417 -31.72 -3.39 24.57
C ALA A 417 -32.26 -2.40 23.53
N SER A 418 -33.41 -1.78 23.78
CA SER A 418 -33.98 -0.78 22.86
C SER A 418 -33.12 0.48 22.77
N ARG A 419 -32.55 0.97 23.89
CA ARG A 419 -31.66 2.13 23.87
C ARG A 419 -30.33 1.83 23.17
N ILE A 420 -29.72 0.69 23.45
CA ILE A 420 -28.48 0.26 22.78
C ILE A 420 -28.70 0.13 21.26
N LYS A 421 -29.85 -0.43 20.85
CA LYS A 421 -30.26 -0.51 19.44
C LYS A 421 -30.36 0.87 18.78
N GLU A 422 -30.85 1.89 19.48
CA GLU A 422 -30.95 3.24 18.92
C GLU A 422 -29.57 3.84 18.63
N GLU A 423 -28.63 3.69 19.56
CA GLU A 423 -27.23 4.09 19.36
C GLU A 423 -26.59 3.29 18.22
N ALA A 424 -26.79 1.97 18.19
CA ALA A 424 -26.30 1.10 17.12
C ALA A 424 -26.84 1.52 15.73
N ASN A 425 -28.12 1.91 15.65
CA ASN A 425 -28.72 2.44 14.43
C ASN A 425 -28.09 3.77 14.01
N GLN A 426 -27.68 4.61 14.97
CA GLN A 426 -27.01 5.88 14.68
C GLN A 426 -25.60 5.63 14.11
N PHE A 427 -24.78 4.81 14.77
CA PHE A 427 -23.48 4.40 14.25
C PHE A 427 -23.59 3.71 12.88
N PHE A 428 -24.64 2.93 12.65
CA PHE A 428 -24.90 2.34 11.34
C PHE A 428 -25.17 3.40 10.25
N LYS A 429 -25.92 4.46 10.55
CA LYS A 429 -26.16 5.58 9.62
C LYS A 429 -24.88 6.36 9.34
N ASP A 430 -24.04 6.50 10.36
CA ASP A 430 -22.74 7.17 10.28
C ASP A 430 -21.67 6.27 9.61
N GLN A 431 -22.06 5.10 9.12
CA GLN A 431 -21.22 4.11 8.44
C GLN A 431 -20.12 3.49 9.31
N ALA A 432 -20.23 3.63 10.64
CA ALA A 432 -19.37 2.98 11.64
C ALA A 432 -19.88 1.56 11.93
N TYR A 433 -19.79 0.67 10.93
CA TYR A 433 -20.43 -0.64 10.99
C TYR A 433 -19.84 -1.58 12.07
N ASP A 434 -18.54 -1.48 12.35
CA ASP A 434 -17.89 -2.35 13.35
C ASP A 434 -18.41 -2.05 14.77
N VAL A 435 -18.55 -0.76 15.14
CA VAL A 435 -19.18 -0.33 16.40
C VAL A 435 -20.67 -0.70 16.43
N ALA A 436 -21.38 -0.51 15.32
CA ALA A 436 -22.79 -0.89 15.24
C ALA A 436 -23.00 -2.39 15.47
N ILE A 437 -22.13 -3.25 14.92
CA ILE A 437 -22.19 -4.71 15.10
C ILE A 437 -22.05 -5.07 16.58
N GLU A 438 -21.05 -4.55 17.26
CA GLU A 438 -20.82 -4.82 18.69
C GLU A 438 -21.98 -4.32 19.56
N LEU A 439 -22.49 -3.11 19.32
CA LEU A 439 -23.66 -2.60 20.03
C LEU A 439 -24.90 -3.48 19.78
N TYR A 440 -25.12 -3.96 18.54
CA TYR A 440 -26.21 -4.92 18.30
C TYR A 440 -26.00 -6.24 19.04
N THR A 441 -24.75 -6.74 19.12
CA THR A 441 -24.42 -7.93 19.92
C THR A 441 -24.80 -7.73 21.38
N MET A 442 -24.44 -6.58 21.96
CA MET A 442 -24.79 -6.26 23.35
C MET A 442 -26.31 -6.12 23.55
N ALA A 443 -27.01 -5.48 22.61
CA ALA A 443 -28.47 -5.39 22.68
C ALA A 443 -29.14 -6.79 22.61
N ILE A 444 -28.59 -7.71 21.81
CA ILE A 444 -29.08 -9.09 21.69
C ILE A 444 -28.87 -9.87 22.99
N GLU A 445 -27.73 -9.68 23.66
CA GLU A 445 -27.46 -10.32 24.95
C GLU A 445 -28.45 -9.89 26.04
N HIS A 446 -28.90 -8.63 26.01
CA HIS A 446 -29.95 -8.16 26.91
C HIS A 446 -31.35 -8.67 26.53
N HIS A 447 -31.77 -8.49 25.27
CA HIS A 447 -33.08 -8.92 24.82
C HIS A 447 -33.08 -9.29 23.34
N PRO A 448 -32.95 -10.58 22.98
CA PRO A 448 -32.85 -11.02 21.59
C PRO A 448 -34.17 -10.82 20.84
N THR A 449 -34.14 -10.08 19.73
CA THR A 449 -35.31 -9.83 18.87
C THR A 449 -34.99 -10.04 17.40
N ALA A 450 -36.00 -10.37 16.59
CA ALA A 450 -35.85 -10.50 15.14
C ALA A 450 -35.32 -9.23 14.48
N VAL A 451 -35.70 -8.06 15.01
CA VAL A 451 -35.24 -6.75 14.53
C VAL A 451 -33.73 -6.59 14.73
N LEU A 452 -33.21 -6.93 15.92
CA LEU A 452 -31.79 -6.82 16.25
C LEU A 452 -30.91 -7.71 15.38
N TYR A 453 -31.22 -9.01 15.33
CA TYR A 453 -30.53 -9.95 14.45
C TYR A 453 -30.60 -9.50 12.99
N GLY A 454 -31.75 -9.02 12.56
CA GLY A 454 -31.88 -8.42 11.24
C GLY A 454 -30.93 -7.24 11.03
N ASN A 455 -30.90 -6.28 11.94
CA ASN A 455 -30.09 -5.07 11.77
C ASN A 455 -28.59 -5.39 11.78
N ARG A 456 -28.15 -6.30 12.64
CA ARG A 456 -26.77 -6.80 12.64
C ARG A 456 -26.44 -7.57 11.36
N SER A 457 -27.36 -8.39 10.84
CA SER A 457 -27.23 -9.02 9.50
C SER A 457 -26.99 -7.99 8.39
N MET A 458 -27.69 -6.84 8.40
CA MET A 458 -27.44 -5.78 7.44
C MET A 458 -26.06 -5.13 7.61
N ALA A 459 -25.59 -4.94 8.84
CA ALA A 459 -24.24 -4.44 9.10
C ALA A 459 -23.17 -5.41 8.56
N TYR A 460 -23.35 -6.71 8.76
CA TYR A 460 -22.51 -7.73 8.14
C TYR A 460 -22.55 -7.69 6.61
N LEU A 461 -23.71 -7.47 5.99
CA LEU A 461 -23.81 -7.31 4.53
C LEU A 461 -23.01 -6.09 4.03
N LYS A 462 -23.02 -4.97 4.77
CA LYS A 462 -22.23 -3.77 4.44
C LYS A 462 -20.72 -3.97 4.60
N LYS A 463 -20.32 -4.88 5.48
CA LYS A 463 -18.95 -5.34 5.69
C LYS A 463 -18.52 -6.50 4.79
N GLU A 464 -19.41 -6.99 3.92
CA GLU A 464 -19.18 -8.15 3.06
C GLU A 464 -18.93 -9.47 3.84
N LEU A 465 -19.36 -9.54 5.11
CA LEU A 465 -19.28 -10.71 5.97
C LEU A 465 -20.50 -11.61 5.76
N TYR A 466 -20.62 -12.18 4.56
CA TYR A 466 -21.84 -12.87 4.10
C TYR A 466 -22.23 -14.12 4.90
N GLY A 467 -21.25 -14.80 5.51
CA GLY A 467 -21.50 -15.96 6.39
C GLY A 467 -22.26 -15.56 7.66
N SER A 468 -21.73 -14.58 8.38
CA SER A 468 -22.36 -14.02 9.60
C SER A 468 -23.70 -13.35 9.29
N ALA A 469 -23.79 -12.63 8.16
CA ALA A 469 -25.05 -12.06 7.70
C ALA A 469 -26.13 -13.11 7.48
N LEU A 470 -25.78 -14.27 6.91
CA LEU A 470 -26.70 -15.38 6.68
C LEU A 470 -27.17 -16.02 7.99
N GLU A 471 -26.27 -16.21 8.94
CA GLU A 471 -26.57 -16.77 10.26
C GLU A 471 -27.55 -15.87 11.03
N ASP A 472 -27.27 -14.57 11.12
CA ASP A 472 -28.16 -13.62 11.78
C ASP A 472 -29.51 -13.48 11.07
N ALA A 473 -29.55 -13.57 9.74
CA ALA A 473 -30.81 -13.57 9.01
C ALA A 473 -31.65 -14.84 9.32
N ASN A 474 -31.01 -15.99 9.53
CA ASN A 474 -31.70 -17.20 9.99
C ASN A 474 -32.23 -17.04 11.42
N ASN A 475 -31.42 -16.50 12.33
CA ASN A 475 -31.83 -16.24 13.71
C ASN A 475 -33.02 -15.27 13.77
N ALA A 476 -33.01 -14.22 12.95
CA ALA A 476 -34.13 -13.27 12.85
C ALA A 476 -35.43 -13.95 12.41
N ILE A 477 -35.38 -14.81 11.40
CA ILE A 477 -36.54 -15.55 10.89
C ILE A 477 -37.00 -16.64 11.88
N ALA A 478 -36.08 -17.24 12.63
CA ALA A 478 -36.41 -18.23 13.64
C ALA A 478 -37.18 -17.60 14.82
N ILE A 479 -36.85 -16.36 15.19
CA ILE A 479 -37.56 -15.60 16.24
C ILE A 479 -38.92 -15.11 15.74
N ASP A 480 -38.95 -14.50 14.55
CA ASP A 480 -40.18 -14.01 13.94
C ASP A 480 -40.26 -14.43 12.45
N PRO A 481 -40.98 -15.52 12.15
CA PRO A 481 -41.20 -15.97 10.78
C PRO A 481 -41.97 -14.97 9.90
N SER A 482 -42.61 -13.95 10.47
CA SER A 482 -43.30 -12.89 9.72
C SER A 482 -42.36 -11.75 9.31
N TYR A 483 -41.13 -11.73 9.82
CA TYR A 483 -40.17 -10.64 9.60
C TYR A 483 -39.53 -10.67 8.20
N MET A 484 -40.22 -10.06 7.23
CA MET A 484 -39.81 -10.08 5.81
C MET A 484 -38.45 -9.46 5.53
N LYS A 485 -37.99 -8.49 6.34
CA LYS A 485 -36.62 -7.95 6.22
C LYS A 485 -35.56 -9.02 6.48
N GLY A 486 -35.85 -10.02 7.33
CA GLY A 486 -34.99 -11.18 7.55
C GLY A 486 -34.81 -12.00 6.27
N TYR A 487 -35.92 -12.32 5.59
CA TYR A 487 -35.89 -13.02 4.30
C TYR A 487 -35.13 -12.25 3.23
N TYR A 488 -35.34 -10.93 3.13
CA TYR A 488 -34.61 -10.09 2.19
C TYR A 488 -33.08 -10.10 2.44
N ARG A 489 -32.66 -9.98 3.71
CA ARG A 489 -31.25 -10.02 4.10
C ARG A 489 -30.63 -11.39 3.85
N ARG A 490 -31.36 -12.47 4.14
CA ARG A 490 -30.95 -13.85 3.84
C ARG A 490 -30.80 -14.09 2.34
N ALA A 491 -31.72 -13.56 1.54
CA ALA A 491 -31.66 -13.63 0.07
C ALA A 491 -30.42 -12.90 -0.46
N THR A 492 -30.14 -11.72 0.07
CA THR A 492 -28.96 -10.91 -0.31
C THR A 492 -27.65 -11.63 0.02
N ALA A 493 -27.53 -12.20 1.22
CA ALA A 493 -26.37 -13.00 1.62
C ALA A 493 -26.20 -14.24 0.73
N ASN A 494 -27.28 -14.99 0.47
CA ASN A 494 -27.24 -16.15 -0.42
C ASN A 494 -26.89 -15.77 -1.87
N MET A 495 -27.31 -14.60 -2.34
CA MET A 495 -26.95 -14.09 -3.67
C MET A 495 -25.44 -13.85 -3.76
N ALA A 496 -24.86 -13.19 -2.76
CA ALA A 496 -23.41 -12.95 -2.69
C ALA A 496 -22.60 -14.25 -2.57
N LEU A 497 -23.13 -15.26 -1.87
CA LEU A 497 -22.53 -16.59 -1.74
C LEU A 497 -22.78 -17.52 -2.94
N ALA A 498 -23.30 -17.00 -4.06
CA ALA A 498 -23.67 -17.75 -5.26
C ALA A 498 -24.69 -18.91 -5.02
N ARG A 499 -25.46 -18.85 -3.94
CA ARG A 499 -26.53 -19.81 -3.59
C ARG A 499 -27.86 -19.36 -4.20
N PHE A 500 -27.87 -19.17 -5.52
CA PHE A 500 -28.95 -18.48 -6.24
C PHE A 500 -30.34 -19.12 -6.08
N LYS A 501 -30.45 -20.45 -6.03
CA LYS A 501 -31.75 -21.11 -5.82
C LYS A 501 -32.36 -20.78 -4.45
N LYS A 502 -31.54 -20.69 -3.41
CA LYS A 502 -31.99 -20.32 -2.06
C LYS A 502 -32.36 -18.84 -2.01
N ALA A 503 -31.53 -17.99 -2.60
CA ALA A 503 -31.81 -16.55 -2.72
C ALA A 503 -33.14 -16.28 -3.45
N LEU A 504 -33.41 -16.98 -4.55
CA LEU A 504 -34.64 -16.82 -5.32
C LEU A 504 -35.89 -17.17 -4.51
N ALA A 505 -35.85 -18.25 -3.72
CA ALA A 505 -36.97 -18.65 -2.87
C ALA A 505 -37.29 -17.57 -1.81
N ASP A 506 -36.27 -17.00 -1.19
CA ASP A 506 -36.44 -15.93 -0.19
C ASP A 506 -36.92 -14.62 -0.83
N TYR A 507 -36.35 -14.21 -1.98
CA TYR A 507 -36.84 -13.02 -2.71
C TYR A 507 -38.30 -13.19 -3.16
N ALA A 508 -38.69 -14.37 -3.62
CA ALA A 508 -40.08 -14.66 -4.00
C ALA A 508 -41.04 -14.56 -2.79
N ALA A 509 -40.59 -14.97 -1.60
CA ALA A 509 -41.37 -14.81 -0.38
C ALA A 509 -41.59 -13.33 -0.02
N VAL A 510 -40.56 -12.48 -0.17
CA VAL A 510 -40.65 -11.03 0.08
C VAL A 510 -41.53 -10.33 -0.94
N VAL A 511 -41.38 -10.62 -2.24
CA VAL A 511 -42.19 -10.01 -3.30
C VAL A 511 -43.67 -10.37 -3.17
N ARG A 512 -43.98 -11.61 -2.74
CA ARG A 512 -45.36 -12.05 -2.51
C ARG A 512 -46.05 -11.30 -1.38
N THR A 513 -45.33 -10.96 -0.31
CA THR A 513 -45.90 -10.22 0.83
C THR A 513 -45.89 -8.71 0.63
N HIS A 514 -44.87 -8.19 -0.06
CA HIS A 514 -44.69 -6.76 -0.32
C HIS A 514 -44.57 -6.50 -1.83
N PRO A 515 -45.66 -6.66 -2.59
CA PRO A 515 -45.62 -6.60 -4.06
C PRO A 515 -45.24 -5.23 -4.61
N ASN A 516 -45.35 -4.17 -3.79
CA ASN A 516 -45.03 -2.80 -4.18
C ASN A 516 -43.57 -2.41 -3.94
N ASP A 517 -42.77 -3.26 -3.30
CA ASP A 517 -41.34 -3.00 -3.11
C ASP A 517 -40.60 -3.12 -4.45
N ALA A 518 -40.18 -1.97 -5.00
CA ALA A 518 -39.48 -1.89 -6.28
C ALA A 518 -38.10 -2.56 -6.23
N ASP A 519 -37.40 -2.47 -5.09
CA ASP A 519 -36.07 -3.02 -4.94
C ASP A 519 -36.10 -4.55 -4.82
N ALA A 520 -37.02 -5.09 -4.00
CA ALA A 520 -37.22 -6.53 -3.86
C ALA A 520 -37.60 -7.19 -5.19
N ARG A 521 -38.46 -6.55 -6.01
CA ARG A 521 -38.81 -7.04 -7.35
C ARG A 521 -37.61 -7.05 -8.30
N ARG A 522 -36.84 -5.96 -8.34
CA ARG A 522 -35.63 -5.88 -9.16
C ARG A 522 -34.63 -6.99 -8.79
N LYS A 523 -34.40 -7.22 -7.49
CA LYS A 523 -33.50 -8.25 -6.99
C LYS A 523 -34.01 -9.67 -7.25
N HIS A 524 -35.32 -9.90 -7.12
CA HIS A 524 -35.96 -11.14 -7.52
C HIS A 524 -35.71 -11.47 -9.00
N ASP A 525 -35.98 -10.50 -9.89
CA ASP A 525 -35.85 -10.70 -11.34
C ASP A 525 -34.39 -10.89 -11.77
N GLU A 526 -33.46 -10.16 -11.14
CA GLU A 526 -32.02 -10.35 -11.30
C GLU A 526 -31.61 -11.79 -10.92
N CYS A 527 -32.03 -12.26 -9.75
CA CYS A 527 -31.76 -13.61 -9.28
C CYS A 527 -32.39 -14.67 -10.20
N GLN A 528 -33.62 -14.44 -10.66
CA GLN A 528 -34.33 -15.35 -11.55
C GLN A 528 -33.62 -15.52 -12.89
N LYS A 529 -33.10 -14.43 -13.48
CA LYS A 529 -32.30 -14.48 -14.72
C LYS A 529 -31.05 -15.34 -14.54
N ILE A 530 -30.33 -15.19 -13.42
CA ILE A 530 -29.12 -15.97 -13.13
C ILE A 530 -29.47 -17.46 -12.99
N VAL A 531 -30.52 -17.80 -12.24
CA VAL A 531 -30.94 -19.21 -12.06
C VAL A 531 -31.32 -19.84 -13.40
N ARG A 532 -32.04 -19.11 -14.28
CA ARG A 532 -32.38 -19.58 -15.63
C ARG A 532 -31.13 -19.78 -16.49
N ARG A 533 -30.16 -18.86 -16.41
CA ARG A 533 -28.90 -18.97 -17.16
C ARG A 533 -28.12 -20.21 -16.75
N ILE A 534 -27.95 -20.46 -15.45
CA ILE A 534 -27.27 -21.65 -14.91
C ILE A 534 -27.99 -22.93 -15.33
N ALA A 535 -29.33 -22.93 -15.30
CA ALA A 535 -30.11 -24.08 -15.76
C ALA A 535 -29.94 -24.34 -17.26
N PHE A 536 -29.87 -23.28 -18.08
CA PHE A 536 -29.60 -23.38 -19.51
C PHE A 536 -28.18 -23.88 -19.79
N GLU A 537 -27.15 -23.30 -19.16
CA GLU A 537 -25.75 -23.73 -19.26
C GLU A 537 -25.60 -25.22 -18.91
N LYS A 538 -26.28 -25.69 -17.86
CA LYS A 538 -26.31 -27.11 -17.48
C LYS A 538 -27.07 -27.99 -18.49
N ALA A 539 -28.07 -27.46 -19.18
CA ALA A 539 -28.83 -28.22 -20.18
C ALA A 539 -28.05 -28.39 -21.49
N ILE A 540 -27.16 -27.44 -21.82
CA ILE A 540 -26.30 -27.50 -23.01
C ILE A 540 -24.92 -28.12 -22.75
N SER A 541 -24.56 -28.42 -21.49
CA SER A 541 -23.29 -29.05 -21.16
C SER A 541 -23.25 -30.47 -21.72
N VAL A 542 -22.32 -30.73 -22.64
CA VAL A 542 -22.07 -32.06 -23.22
C VAL A 542 -21.08 -32.80 -22.33
N ASP A 543 -21.39 -34.06 -22.02
CA ASP A 543 -20.55 -34.95 -21.22
C ASP A 543 -19.35 -35.43 -22.06
N HIS A 544 -18.19 -34.79 -21.91
CA HIS A 544 -16.99 -35.09 -22.69
C HIS A 544 -16.29 -36.41 -22.28
N ASP A 545 -16.76 -37.09 -21.23
CA ASP A 545 -16.15 -38.33 -20.70
C ASP A 545 -16.70 -39.64 -21.33
N LYS A 546 -17.61 -39.57 -22.30
CA LYS A 546 -17.95 -40.76 -23.11
C LYS A 546 -16.90 -40.98 -24.20
N LYS A 547 -15.88 -41.81 -23.89
CA LYS A 547 -14.95 -42.37 -24.88
C LYS A 547 -15.72 -42.99 -26.05
N SER A 548 -15.26 -42.73 -27.27
CA SER A 548 -15.88 -43.33 -28.46
C SER A 548 -15.61 -44.84 -28.46
N ILE A 549 -16.56 -45.65 -28.97
CA ILE A 549 -16.43 -47.12 -29.01
C ILE A 549 -15.13 -47.54 -29.72
N SER A 550 -14.65 -46.77 -30.71
CA SER A 550 -13.38 -47.02 -31.41
C SER A 550 -12.14 -46.95 -30.50
N GLU A 551 -12.19 -46.20 -29.40
CA GLU A 551 -11.10 -46.12 -28.43
C GLU A 551 -11.16 -47.25 -27.37
N SER A 552 -12.21 -48.07 -27.39
CA SER A 552 -12.42 -49.20 -26.46
C SER A 552 -12.15 -50.58 -27.08
N ILE A 553 -11.80 -50.64 -28.37
CA ILE A 553 -11.53 -51.89 -29.08
C ILE A 553 -10.01 -52.10 -29.20
N ASP A 554 -9.51 -53.16 -28.57
CA ASP A 554 -8.11 -53.58 -28.69
C ASP A 554 -7.96 -54.58 -29.84
N LEU A 555 -7.47 -54.09 -30.99
CA LEU A 555 -7.24 -54.87 -32.21
C LEU A 555 -6.20 -56.00 -32.04
N SER A 556 -5.38 -55.96 -30.98
CA SER A 556 -4.32 -56.96 -30.74
C SER A 556 -4.86 -58.30 -30.23
N THR A 557 -6.10 -58.32 -29.73
CA THR A 557 -6.76 -59.53 -29.21
C THR A 557 -7.53 -60.33 -30.27
N MET A 558 -7.61 -59.85 -31.51
CA MET A 558 -8.34 -60.52 -32.60
C MET A 558 -7.41 -61.46 -33.38
N SER A 559 -7.30 -62.73 -32.96
CA SER A 559 -6.22 -63.62 -33.42
C SER A 559 -6.51 -64.55 -34.61
N GLU A 560 -7.71 -64.63 -35.19
CA GLU A 560 -7.93 -65.47 -36.39
C GLU A 560 -8.93 -64.85 -37.36
N PHE A 561 -8.46 -64.48 -38.57
CA PHE A 561 -9.32 -64.11 -39.69
C PHE A 561 -9.55 -65.32 -40.60
N CYS A 562 -10.79 -65.79 -40.70
CA CYS A 562 -11.21 -66.67 -41.79
C CYS A 562 -11.83 -65.82 -42.90
N TRP A 563 -11.18 -65.74 -44.05
CA TRP A 563 -11.60 -64.91 -45.18
C TRP A 563 -12.44 -65.73 -46.17
N ILE A 564 -13.72 -65.42 -46.32
CA ILE A 564 -14.56 -65.98 -47.38
C ILE A 564 -14.98 -64.86 -48.33
N PHE A 565 -14.38 -64.82 -49.52
CA PHE A 565 -14.69 -63.84 -50.56
C PHE A 565 -15.84 -64.34 -51.45
N THR A 566 -16.96 -63.62 -51.46
CA THR A 566 -17.99 -63.81 -52.51
C THR A 566 -18.34 -62.48 -53.18
N PRO A 567 -18.45 -62.44 -54.53
CA PRO A 567 -18.80 -61.23 -55.26
C PRO A 567 -20.29 -60.90 -55.11
N ILE A 568 -20.62 -59.62 -54.93
CA ILE A 568 -21.98 -59.16 -54.58
C ILE A 568 -22.94 -59.18 -55.78
N SER A 569 -22.47 -59.06 -57.03
CA SER A 569 -23.24 -59.35 -58.25
C SER A 569 -22.33 -59.46 -59.50
N LYS A 570 -22.82 -60.05 -60.60
CA LYS A 570 -22.07 -60.20 -61.87
C LYS A 570 -21.73 -58.88 -62.61
N ASN A 571 -22.30 -57.74 -62.21
CA ASN A 571 -22.15 -56.45 -62.92
C ASN A 571 -21.35 -55.38 -62.15
N SER A 572 -20.62 -55.74 -61.09
CA SER A 572 -19.76 -54.80 -60.37
C SER A 572 -18.54 -55.53 -59.77
N PRO A 573 -17.42 -55.65 -60.50
CA PRO A 573 -16.31 -56.53 -60.12
C PRO A 573 -15.43 -56.00 -58.96
N HIS A 574 -15.78 -54.85 -58.38
CA HIS A 574 -14.97 -54.19 -57.36
C HIS A 574 -15.50 -54.35 -55.92
N TRP A 575 -16.62 -55.04 -55.71
CA TRP A 575 -17.28 -55.13 -54.39
C TRP A 575 -17.47 -56.58 -53.92
N TRP A 576 -16.91 -56.90 -52.75
CA TRP A 576 -16.92 -58.24 -52.13
C TRP A 576 -17.68 -58.23 -50.81
N LYS A 577 -18.39 -59.32 -50.48
CA LYS A 577 -19.07 -59.55 -49.20
C LYS A 577 -18.26 -60.55 -48.36
N LEU A 578 -18.07 -60.27 -47.06
CA LEU A 578 -17.45 -61.16 -46.08
C LEU A 578 -18.45 -61.46 -44.94
N MET A 579 -18.55 -62.71 -44.48
CA MET A 579 -19.35 -63.19 -43.33
C MET A 579 -18.66 -64.44 -42.73
N CYS A 580 -18.66 -64.83 -41.45
CA CYS A 580 -18.63 -64.18 -40.11
C CYS A 580 -18.19 -65.25 -39.05
N LEU A 581 -17.60 -64.80 -37.91
CA LEU A 581 -17.30 -65.31 -36.52
C LEU A 581 -17.22 -66.83 -36.13
N PRO A 582 -16.48 -67.16 -35.02
CA PRO A 582 -17.15 -67.34 -33.72
C PRO A 582 -16.36 -66.87 -32.47
N ASN A 583 -16.99 -66.06 -31.61
CA ASN A 583 -17.23 -66.40 -30.19
C ASN A 583 -18.05 -65.28 -29.50
N ASN A 584 -19.18 -65.69 -28.89
CA ASN A 584 -20.15 -64.91 -28.09
C ASN A 584 -21.03 -63.84 -28.80
N VAL A 585 -22.10 -64.38 -29.41
CA VAL A 585 -23.51 -63.94 -29.44
C VAL A 585 -23.83 -62.48 -29.10
N SER A 586 -23.92 -61.62 -30.13
CA SER A 586 -24.84 -60.46 -30.23
C SER A 586 -24.47 -59.46 -31.35
N GLN A 587 -23.36 -59.65 -32.06
CA GLN A 587 -22.86 -58.69 -33.05
C GLN A 587 -22.28 -59.35 -34.31
N PHE A 588 -22.59 -58.80 -35.50
CA PHE A 588 -21.98 -59.18 -36.79
C PHE A 588 -21.23 -57.99 -37.39
N VAL A 589 -20.06 -58.23 -37.99
CA VAL A 589 -19.30 -57.21 -38.73
C VAL A 589 -19.45 -57.47 -40.23
N VAL A 590 -19.99 -56.50 -40.97
CA VAL A 590 -20.05 -56.52 -42.44
C VAL A 590 -19.11 -55.45 -42.99
N ILE A 591 -18.10 -55.87 -43.74
CA ILE A 591 -17.12 -54.99 -44.35
C ILE A 591 -17.43 -54.89 -45.84
N PHE A 592 -17.61 -53.66 -46.34
CA PHE A 592 -17.69 -53.39 -47.77
C PHE A 592 -16.36 -52.82 -48.25
N MET A 593 -15.75 -53.49 -49.21
CA MET A 593 -14.52 -53.03 -49.86
C MET A 593 -14.79 -52.63 -51.31
N ALA A 594 -14.22 -51.49 -51.72
CA ALA A 594 -14.07 -51.09 -53.11
C ALA A 594 -12.58 -50.94 -53.41
N ASN A 595 -12.08 -51.53 -54.50
CA ASN A 595 -10.67 -51.42 -54.92
C ASN A 595 -9.66 -51.68 -53.78
N PHE A 596 -9.86 -52.77 -53.03
CA PHE A 596 -9.01 -53.21 -51.92
C PHE A 596 -8.84 -52.20 -50.77
N THR A 597 -9.65 -51.14 -50.72
CA THR A 597 -9.74 -50.24 -49.58
C THR A 597 -11.07 -50.43 -48.87
N ILE A 598 -11.02 -50.57 -47.54
CA ILE A 598 -12.21 -50.67 -46.70
C ILE A 598 -12.96 -49.35 -46.83
N SER A 599 -14.14 -49.40 -47.45
CA SER A 599 -14.95 -48.21 -47.66
C SER A 599 -15.97 -48.01 -46.54
N ALA A 600 -16.43 -49.11 -45.91
CA ALA A 600 -17.26 -49.05 -44.73
C ALA A 600 -17.22 -50.37 -43.93
N ILE A 601 -17.29 -50.26 -42.60
CA ILE A 601 -17.48 -51.37 -41.68
C ILE A 601 -18.77 -51.11 -40.90
N PHE A 602 -19.71 -52.04 -40.96
CA PHE A 602 -20.95 -51.97 -40.20
C PHE A 602 -21.00 -53.07 -39.15
N LEU A 603 -21.34 -52.69 -37.93
CA LEU A 603 -21.56 -53.59 -36.81
C LEU A 603 -23.07 -53.68 -36.56
N ILE A 604 -23.67 -54.83 -36.84
CA ILE A 604 -25.10 -55.05 -36.63
C ILE A 604 -25.26 -55.81 -35.31
N SER A 605 -25.83 -55.14 -34.32
CA SER A 605 -26.22 -55.73 -33.05
C SER A 605 -27.74 -55.90 -32.99
N MET A 606 -28.23 -57.11 -32.72
CA MET A 606 -29.66 -57.33 -32.50
C MET A 606 -29.97 -57.26 -31.01
N ASP A 607 -30.28 -56.06 -30.52
CA ASP A 607 -30.88 -55.86 -29.19
C ASP A 607 -32.06 -54.88 -29.29
N SER A 608 -33.24 -55.42 -29.63
CA SER A 608 -34.54 -55.05 -29.04
C SER A 608 -35.68 -55.87 -29.67
N PRO A 609 -36.60 -56.44 -28.87
CA PRO A 609 -37.85 -56.99 -29.39
C PRO A 609 -38.75 -55.88 -29.93
N ARG A 610 -39.47 -56.23 -31.00
CA ARG A 610 -40.48 -55.45 -31.69
C ARG A 610 -41.53 -54.90 -30.72
N LYS A 611 -41.74 -53.58 -30.71
CA LYS A 611 -43.10 -53.03 -30.62
C LYS A 611 -43.43 -52.37 -31.95
N GLN A 612 -44.50 -52.90 -32.56
CA GLN A 612 -45.02 -52.55 -33.88
C GLN A 612 -45.41 -51.08 -33.95
N ILE A 613 -45.03 -50.42 -35.05
CA ILE A 613 -45.86 -49.40 -35.69
C ILE A 613 -46.46 -50.10 -36.91
N PRO A 614 -47.79 -50.12 -37.12
CA PRO A 614 -48.39 -50.74 -38.30
C PRO A 614 -48.04 -49.92 -39.55
N MET A 615 -48.14 -50.58 -40.72
CA MET A 615 -48.09 -49.95 -42.05
C MET A 615 -48.91 -48.68 -42.15
#